data_AF-A0A6G1YS65-F1
#
_entry.id   AF-A0A6G1YS65-F1
#
_cell.length_a   1.000
_cell.length_b   1.000
_cell.length_c   1.000
_cell.angle_alpha   90.00
_cell.angle_beta   90.00
_cell.angle_gamma   90.00
#
_symmetry.space_group_name_H-M   'P 1'
#
loop_
_entity.id
_entity.type
_entity.pdbx_description
1 polymer ?
#
loop_
_entity_poly.entity_id
_entity_poly.type
_entity_poly.pdbx_seq_one_letter_code
_entity_poly.pdbx_strand_id
1 'polypeptide(L)' 'MVEADKVRIFQVISNLLSNAIKFTDKQGAISISKEEEKRQRLLLLLKIRMKKRLLLVL' A
#
# COMPACT_ATOMS: atom_id res chain seq x y z
N MET A 1 -18.97 1.23 -10.55
CA MET A 1 -18.99 -0.03 -9.78
C MET A 1 -17.92 -0.93 -10.37
N VAL A 2 -17.08 -1.58 -9.56
CA VAL A 2 -16.02 -2.48 -10.07
C VAL A 2 -16.57 -3.90 -10.09
N GLU A 3 -16.62 -4.53 -11.26
CA GLU A 3 -16.99 -5.94 -11.39
C GLU A 3 -15.77 -6.82 -11.12
N ALA A 4 -15.78 -7.51 -9.98
CA ALA A 4 -14.69 -8.40 -9.57
C ALA A 4 -15.18 -9.43 -8.55
N ASP A 5 -14.44 -10.53 -8.43
CA ASP A 5 -14.62 -11.48 -7.31
C ASP A 5 -14.14 -10.83 -6.01
N LYS A 6 -15.10 -10.51 -5.13
CA LYS A 6 -14.85 -9.86 -3.84
C LYS A 6 -13.87 -10.64 -2.95
N VAL A 7 -13.93 -11.97 -2.94
CA VAL A 7 -13.08 -12.81 -2.10
C VAL A 7 -11.63 -12.74 -2.59
N ARG A 8 -11.43 -12.85 -3.90
CA ARG A 8 -10.09 -12.76 -4.51
C ARG A 8 -9.48 -11.37 -4.36
N ILE A 9 -10.26 -10.31 -4.54
CA ILE A 9 -9.80 -8.93 -4.34
C ILE A 9 -9.39 -8.71 -2.88
N PHE A 10 -10.19 -9.18 -1.93
CA PHE A 10 -9.87 -9.09 -0.51
C PHE A 10 -8.55 -9.81 -0.20
N GLN A 11 -8.37 -11.04 -0.70
CA GLN A 11 -7.14 -11.82 -0.51
C GLN A 11 -5.90 -11.06 -1.01
N VAL A 12 -5.96 -10.48 -2.22
CA VAL A 12 -4.83 -9.71 -2.78
C VAL A 12 -4.53 -8.48 -1.93
N ILE A 13 -5.54 -7.70 -1.56
CA ILE A 13 -5.36 -6.49 -0.74
C ILE A 13 -4.80 -6.85 0.64
N SER A 14 -5.32 -7.90 1.30
CA SER A 14 -4.83 -8.37 2.59
C SER A 14 -3.38 -8.80 2.54
N ASN A 15 -2.96 -9.50 1.48
CA ASN A 15 -1.57 -9.91 1.31
C ASN A 15 -0.62 -8.70 1.17
N LEU A 16 -1.00 -7.71 0.36
CA LEU A 16 -0.21 -6.50 0.18
C LEU A 16 -0.13 -5.68 1.47
N LEU A 17 -1.25 -5.52 2.17
CA LEU A 17 -1.30 -4.77 3.42
C LEU A 17 -0.53 -5.47 4.55
N SER A 18 -0.63 -6.80 4.65
CA SER A 18 0.14 -7.60 5.61
C SER A 18 1.65 -7.40 5.41
N ASN A 19 2.10 -7.44 4.15
CA ASN A 19 3.49 -7.14 3.82
C ASN A 19 3.86 -5.71 4.22
N ALA A 20 3.04 -4.72 3.88
CA ALA A 20 3.31 -3.34 4.25
C ALA A 20 3.46 -3.17 5.77
N ILE A 21 2.56 -3.76 6.57
CA ILE A 21 2.62 -3.72 8.04
C ILE A 21 3.87 -4.41 8.56
N LYS A 22 4.17 -5.62 8.08
CA LYS A 22 5.33 -6.42 8.51
C LYS A 22 6.66 -5.68 8.29
N PHE A 23 6.77 -4.94 7.20
CA PHE A 23 8.02 -4.30 6.78
C PHE A 23 8.09 -2.81 7.12
N THR A 24 7.06 -2.22 7.73
CA THR A 24 7.08 -0.81 8.15
C THR A 24 7.51 -0.69 9.62
N ASP A 25 8.59 0.03 9.87
CA ASP A 25 9.07 0.30 11.24
C ASP A 25 8.03 1.09 12.06
N LYS A 26 8.14 1.06 13.41
CA LYS A 26 7.25 1.80 14.33
C LYS A 26 7.10 3.31 14.04
N GLN A 27 8.09 3.92 13.39
CA GLN A 27 8.09 5.34 13.01
C GLN A 27 7.76 5.57 11.52
N GLY A 28 7.54 4.50 10.76
CA GLY A 28 7.09 4.55 9.38
C GLY A 28 5.60 4.84 9.27
N ALA A 29 5.11 4.98 8.03
CA ALA A 29 3.70 5.19 7.77
C ALA A 29 3.27 4.44 6.51
N ILE A 30 2.04 3.91 6.53
CA ILE A 30 1.39 3.26 5.39
C ILE A 30 0.19 4.13 5.01
N SER A 31 0.07 4.46 3.74
CA SER A 31 -1.05 5.23 3.20
C SER A 31 -1.68 4.49 2.03
N ILE A 32 -3.01 4.42 2.04
CA ILE A 32 -3.81 3.84 0.96
C ILE A 32 -4.60 4.98 0.33
N SER A 33 -4.52 5.10 -0.99
CA SER A 33 -5.31 6.05 -1.75
C SER A 33 -5.88 5.40 -3.00
N LYS A 34 -6.96 5.98 -3.51
CA LYS A 34 -7.50 5.66 -4.83
C LYS A 34 -7.33 6.84 -5.76
N GLU A 35 -7.05 6.56 -7.02
CA GLU A 35 -7.06 7.55 -8.09
C GLU A 35 -7.97 7.05 -9.21
N GLU A 36 -8.82 7.93 -9.71
CA GLU A 36 -9.73 7.65 -10.83
C GLU A 36 -9.09 8.20 -12.11
N GLU A 37 -8.79 7.31 -13.06
CA GLU A 37 -8.19 7.69 -14.33
C GLU A 37 -9.27 7.94 -15.39
N LYS A 38 -8.97 8.78 -16.39
CA LYS A 38 -9.89 9.23 -17.45
C LYS A 38 -10.58 8.11 -18.25
N ARG A 39 -10.12 6.85 -18.16
CA ARG A 39 -10.66 5.67 -18.87
C ARG A 39 -11.41 4.69 -17.98
N GLN A 40 -12.13 5.17 -16.96
CA GLN A 40 -12.86 4.33 -15.99
C GLN A 40 -11.96 3.29 -15.30
N ARG A 41 -10.65 3.57 -15.20
CA ARG A 41 -9.72 2.74 -14.44
C ARG A 41 -9.60 3.30 -13.04
N LEU A 42 -9.77 2.41 -12.06
CA LEU A 42 -9.53 2.70 -10.67
C LEU A 42 -8.11 2.21 -10.33
N LEU A 43 -7.25 3.13 -9.91
CA LEU A 43 -5.91 2.82 -9.42
C LEU A 43 -5.93 2.81 -7.90
N LEU A 44 -5.52 1.70 -7.29
CA LEU A 44 -5.28 1.61 -5.86
C LEU A 44 -3.79 1.78 -5.61
N LEU A 45 -3.41 2.77 -4.80
CA LEU A 45 -2.03 3.08 -4.48
C LEU A 45 -1.76 2.76 -3.01
N LEU A 46 -0.71 1.98 -2.77
CA LEU A 46 -0.18 1.70 -1.44
C LEU A 46 1.20 2.36 -1.33
N LYS A 47 1.30 3.41 -0.49
CA LYS A 47 2.55 4.14 -0.24
C LYS A 47 3.09 3.77 1.13
N ILE A 48 4.35 3.35 1.19
CA ILE A 48 5.05 3.03 2.43
C ILE A 48 6.17 4.05 2.63
N ARG A 49 6.17 4.71 3.79
CA ARG A 49 7.23 5.62 4.21
C ARG A 49 8.04 4.95 5.31
N MET A 50 9.30 4.67 5.02
CA MET A 50 10.26 4.12 5.98
C MET A 50 11.01 5.23 6.71
N LYS A 51 11.51 4.95 7.92
CA LYS A 51 12.40 5.88 8.62
C LYS A 51 13.73 5.95 7.85
N LYS A 52 14.18 7.16 7.53
CA LYS A 52 15.52 7.38 6.95
C LYS A 52 16.55 7.03 8.02
N ARG A 53 17.33 5.97 7.81
CA ARG A 53 18.43 5.60 8.70
C ARG A 53 19.61 6.52 8.39
N LEU A 54 19.90 7.48 9.26
CA LEU A 54 21.13 8.25 9.18
C LEU A 54 22.29 7.31 9.55
N LEU A 55 23.13 6.96 8.57
CA LEU A 55 24.44 6.40 8.84
C LEU A 55 25.36 7.57 9.19
N LEU A 56 25.56 7.82 10.48
CA LEU A 56 26.73 8.58 10.93
C LEU A 56 27.93 7.66 10.79
N VAL A 57 28.79 7.93 9.81
CA VAL A 57 30.14 7.37 9.75
C VAL A 57 30.99 8.26 10.64
N LEU A 58 31.47 7.70 11.76
CA LEU A 58 32.47 8.31 12.64
C LEU A 58 33.87 8.11 12.06
#